data_AF-A0A6C0DCJ4-F1
#
_entry.id   AF-A0A6C0DCJ4-F1
#
_cell.length_a   1.000
_cell.length_b   1.000
_cell.length_c   1.000
_cell.angle_alpha   90.00
_cell.angle_beta   90.00
_cell.angle_gamma   90.00
#
_symmetry.space_group_name_H-M   'P 1'
#
loop_
_entity.id
_entity.type
_entity.pdbx_description
1 polymer ?
#
loop_
_entity_poly.entity_id
_entity_poly.type
_entity_poly.pdbx_seq_one_letter_code
_entity_poly.pdbx_strand_id
1 'polypeptide(L)'
;MNPIFVSAQPDQTYFHWQVEIYLYQFAKHGIADRCYALLGYRGDKPTAAGLELAKKYPHVLFYKDDRNFTVPNYYIPSIRPHLLKQFFAEYPDLGKCVFYHDADIFLVQMPKFELLTDDDICYLSDTVSYIGYKYIDDCQKRYKAKYPSMGDDELLTGMCNIVGVPVDVVKANDANSGGAQYLLKNIDAAFWAEAETACQSLYNFTKVFDTKYHIDHGLQIWTADMWVVIWLLWKRGSQTRVHKALDFSWATSSIAEYYKHPIFHLAGVTNANDGMFYKGEYTNKHLIKEYIRNPSIFDSVNKNNATYEYIQIVKEIANGKALEPTKTRFLLDASGTAWSSVYQKDETSKILDRNVWRSADKNYLIFHNSSSWVITHKQWEKELKEGSGGFAFSSADEPYEGGWNIPSRIQILS
;
A
#
# COMPACT_ATOMS: atom_id res chain seq x y z
N MET A 1 14.81 -8.91 -0.60
CA MET A 1 13.78 -9.49 0.33
C MET A 1 12.39 -9.18 -0.22
N ASN A 2 11.40 -10.08 -0.09
CA ASN A 2 10.02 -9.75 -0.51
C ASN A 2 9.26 -9.05 0.63
N PRO A 3 8.80 -7.79 0.46
CA PRO A 3 8.06 -7.11 1.51
C PRO A 3 6.67 -7.71 1.71
N ILE A 4 6.20 -7.69 2.96
CA ILE A 4 4.76 -7.80 3.25
C ILE A 4 4.11 -6.42 3.19
N PHE A 5 2.80 -6.37 2.99
CA PHE A 5 1.99 -5.15 2.88
C PHE A 5 1.09 -5.11 4.11
N VAL A 6 1.12 -4.02 4.88
CA VAL A 6 0.36 -3.93 6.12
C VAL A 6 -0.36 -2.60 6.22
N SER A 7 -1.67 -2.64 6.48
CA SER A 7 -2.45 -1.48 6.91
C SER A 7 -3.12 -1.76 8.25
N ALA A 8 -3.31 -0.72 9.06
CA ALA A 8 -3.95 -0.81 10.36
C ALA A 8 -5.03 0.26 10.51
N GLN A 9 -6.26 -0.15 10.85
CA GLN A 9 -7.43 0.73 10.87
C GLN A 9 -8.52 0.25 11.84
N PRO A 10 -9.45 1.14 12.25
CA PRO A 10 -10.63 0.74 13.02
C PRO A 10 -11.54 -0.26 12.28
N ASP A 11 -12.16 -1.16 13.02
CA ASP A 11 -13.24 -2.04 12.56
C ASP A 11 -14.55 -1.23 12.42
N GLN A 12 -14.63 -0.41 11.37
CA GLN A 12 -15.75 0.51 11.11
C GLN A 12 -16.09 0.57 9.62
N THR A 13 -17.36 0.90 9.32
CA THR A 13 -17.91 0.95 7.96
C THR A 13 -17.03 1.72 6.98
N TYR A 14 -16.52 2.89 7.38
CA TYR A 14 -15.63 3.70 6.56
C TYR A 14 -14.42 2.91 6.05
N PHE A 15 -13.80 2.12 6.92
CA PHE A 15 -12.61 1.35 6.60
C PHE A 15 -12.92 0.02 5.94
N HIS A 16 -14.07 -0.61 6.22
CA HIS A 16 -14.44 -1.88 5.59
C HIS A 16 -14.42 -1.81 4.07
N TRP A 17 -15.06 -0.77 3.50
CA TRP A 17 -15.07 -0.62 2.05
C TRP A 17 -13.72 -0.17 1.50
N GLN A 18 -12.97 0.69 2.21
CA GLN A 18 -11.61 1.08 1.78
C GLN A 18 -10.68 -0.14 1.70
N VAL A 19 -10.74 -0.99 2.73
CA VAL A 19 -9.97 -2.24 2.84
C VAL A 19 -10.38 -3.25 1.77
N GLU A 20 -11.68 -3.49 1.58
CA GLU A 20 -12.16 -4.40 0.54
C GLU A 20 -11.63 -4.02 -0.85
N ILE A 21 -11.60 -2.71 -1.14
CA ILE A 21 -11.21 -2.23 -2.44
C ILE A 21 -9.70 -2.32 -2.65
N TYR A 22 -8.85 -1.91 -1.69
CA TYR A 22 -7.41 -2.08 -1.89
C TYR A 22 -7.00 -3.55 -1.88
N LEU A 23 -7.65 -4.42 -1.07
CA LEU A 23 -7.34 -5.85 -1.06
C LEU A 23 -7.68 -6.50 -2.40
N TYR A 24 -8.83 -6.14 -2.99
CA TYR A 24 -9.19 -6.56 -4.35
C TYR A 24 -8.12 -6.12 -5.35
N GLN A 25 -7.67 -4.88 -5.23
CA GLN A 25 -6.69 -4.28 -6.14
C GLN A 25 -5.31 -4.93 -6.00
N PHE A 26 -4.86 -5.19 -4.79
CA PHE A 26 -3.60 -5.86 -4.48
C PHE A 26 -3.63 -7.32 -4.95
N ALA A 27 -4.78 -7.98 -4.88
CA ALA A 27 -4.96 -9.32 -5.45
C ALA A 27 -4.76 -9.33 -6.97
N LYS A 28 -5.15 -8.27 -7.70
CA LYS A 28 -4.86 -8.14 -9.15
C LYS A 28 -3.35 -8.04 -9.44
N HIS A 29 -2.56 -7.56 -8.49
CA HIS A 29 -1.08 -7.54 -8.58
C HIS A 29 -0.41 -8.83 -8.07
N GLY A 30 -1.19 -9.87 -7.72
CA GLY A 30 -0.65 -11.15 -7.30
C GLY A 30 0.02 -11.14 -5.92
N ILE A 31 -0.33 -10.17 -5.05
CA ILE A 31 0.30 -9.98 -3.72
C ILE A 31 -0.65 -10.22 -2.54
N ALA A 32 -1.81 -10.85 -2.78
CA ALA A 32 -2.81 -11.10 -1.75
C ALA A 32 -2.29 -11.97 -0.59
N ASP A 33 -1.38 -12.90 -0.89
CA ASP A 33 -0.74 -13.82 0.06
C ASP A 33 0.22 -13.13 1.04
N ARG A 34 0.56 -11.87 0.80
CA ARG A 34 1.47 -11.08 1.64
C ARG A 34 0.89 -9.74 2.05
N CYS A 35 -0.43 -9.56 1.92
CA CYS A 35 -1.14 -8.35 2.33
C CYS A 35 -1.97 -8.61 3.59
N TYR A 36 -1.72 -7.83 4.65
CA TYR A 36 -2.33 -7.96 5.96
C TYR A 36 -3.13 -6.70 6.29
N ALA A 37 -4.42 -6.88 6.58
CA ALA A 37 -5.32 -5.80 6.96
C ALA A 37 -5.69 -5.94 8.43
N LEU A 38 -5.21 -5.04 9.28
CA LEU A 38 -5.45 -5.10 10.72
C LEU A 38 -6.68 -4.26 11.08
N LEU A 39 -7.70 -4.88 11.67
CA LEU A 39 -8.94 -4.26 12.11
C LEU A 39 -9.04 -4.19 13.64
N GLY A 40 -9.08 -2.97 14.18
CA GLY A 40 -9.21 -2.71 15.61
C GLY A 40 -10.67 -2.66 16.06
N TYR A 41 -11.11 -3.63 16.87
CA TYR A 41 -12.49 -3.71 17.36
C TYR A 41 -12.62 -3.35 18.85
N ARG A 42 -13.76 -2.75 19.21
CA ARG A 42 -14.17 -2.50 20.61
C ARG A 42 -15.39 -3.35 20.97
N GLY A 43 -15.58 -3.61 22.27
CA GLY A 43 -16.63 -4.53 22.73
C GLY A 43 -16.25 -6.00 22.55
N ASP A 44 -17.17 -6.93 22.73
CA ASP A 44 -16.81 -8.35 22.93
C ASP A 44 -16.32 -9.06 21.67
N LYS A 45 -16.72 -8.59 20.47
CA LYS A 45 -16.39 -9.24 19.19
C LYS A 45 -16.28 -8.22 18.04
N PRO A 46 -15.56 -8.57 16.95
CA PRO A 46 -15.57 -7.79 15.72
C PRO A 46 -16.96 -7.57 15.13
N THR A 47 -17.08 -6.55 14.29
CA THR A 47 -18.31 -6.25 13.56
C THR A 47 -18.63 -7.34 12.53
N ALA A 48 -19.91 -7.53 12.22
CA ALA A 48 -20.33 -8.48 11.19
C ALA A 48 -19.70 -8.14 9.82
N ALA A 49 -19.58 -6.84 9.48
CA ALA A 49 -18.98 -6.42 8.22
C ALA A 49 -17.49 -6.74 8.15
N GLY A 50 -16.73 -6.54 9.24
CA GLY A 50 -15.35 -6.99 9.33
C GLY A 50 -15.24 -8.51 9.16
N LEU A 51 -16.08 -9.28 9.84
CA LEU A 51 -16.08 -10.75 9.73
C LEU A 51 -16.40 -11.24 8.30
N GLU A 52 -17.32 -10.59 7.58
CA GLU A 52 -17.56 -10.90 6.16
C GLU A 52 -16.35 -10.58 5.28
N LEU A 53 -15.59 -9.54 5.61
CA LEU A 53 -14.36 -9.22 4.89
C LEU A 53 -13.28 -10.28 5.10
N ALA A 54 -13.15 -10.79 6.33
CA ALA A 54 -12.21 -11.87 6.67
C ALA A 54 -12.55 -13.22 6.04
N LYS A 55 -13.82 -13.47 5.70
CA LYS A 55 -14.20 -14.65 4.89
C LYS A 55 -13.70 -14.55 3.45
N LYS A 56 -13.54 -13.33 2.92
CA LYS A 56 -13.10 -13.07 1.53
C LYS A 56 -11.59 -13.02 1.40
N TYR A 57 -10.89 -12.49 2.41
CA TYR A 57 -9.46 -12.27 2.37
C TYR A 57 -8.76 -12.88 3.61
N PRO A 58 -7.78 -13.79 3.43
CA PRO A 58 -7.26 -14.64 4.49
C PRO A 58 -6.49 -13.88 5.59
N HIS A 59 -5.98 -12.69 5.30
CA HIS A 59 -5.11 -11.92 6.19
C HIS A 59 -5.78 -10.64 6.71
N VAL A 60 -7.12 -10.66 6.80
CA VAL A 60 -7.87 -9.67 7.59
C VAL A 60 -7.86 -10.14 9.04
N LEU A 61 -7.08 -9.47 9.87
CA LEU A 61 -6.83 -9.84 11.26
C LEU A 61 -7.52 -8.87 12.20
N PHE A 62 -7.94 -9.36 13.38
CA PHE A 62 -8.65 -8.57 14.36
C PHE A 62 -7.84 -8.44 15.64
N TYR A 63 -7.70 -7.21 16.11
CA TYR A 63 -7.06 -6.91 17.39
C TYR A 63 -7.99 -6.05 18.24
N LYS A 64 -7.96 -6.28 19.55
CA LYS A 64 -8.75 -5.49 20.48
C LYS A 64 -8.18 -4.07 20.52
N ASP A 65 -9.05 -3.06 20.38
CA ASP A 65 -8.72 -1.66 20.66
C ASP A 65 -9.12 -1.33 22.11
N ASP A 66 -8.19 -1.50 23.04
CA ASP A 66 -8.39 -1.23 24.47
C ASP A 66 -7.83 0.12 24.93
N ARG A 67 -7.41 0.97 23.99
CA ARG A 67 -6.87 2.30 24.29
C ARG A 67 -7.84 3.13 25.11
N ASN A 68 -7.28 3.90 26.04
CA ASN A 68 -8.04 4.80 26.90
C ASN A 68 -8.39 6.11 26.18
N PHE A 69 -9.69 6.29 25.88
CA PHE A 69 -10.18 7.47 25.16
C PHE A 69 -10.46 8.68 26.07
N THR A 70 -10.28 8.54 27.39
CA THR A 70 -10.51 9.64 28.34
C THR A 70 -9.31 10.56 28.51
N VAL A 71 -8.17 10.24 27.89
CA VAL A 71 -6.98 11.10 27.95
C VAL A 71 -7.24 12.42 27.21
N PRO A 72 -6.69 13.55 27.70
CA PRO A 72 -6.80 14.83 27.02
C PRO A 72 -6.26 14.77 25.59
N ASN A 73 -6.92 15.49 24.67
CA ASN A 73 -6.53 15.54 23.26
C ASN A 73 -6.31 14.15 22.67
N TYR A 74 -7.30 13.26 22.78
CA TYR A 74 -7.19 11.90 22.29
C TYR A 74 -6.84 11.86 20.79
N TYR A 75 -5.72 11.20 20.45
CA TYR A 75 -5.23 11.11 19.09
C TYR A 75 -5.75 9.83 18.43
N ILE A 76 -6.82 9.98 17.65
CA ILE A 76 -7.50 8.86 16.97
C ILE A 76 -6.53 7.97 16.17
N PRO A 77 -5.59 8.51 15.37
CA PRO A 77 -4.64 7.72 14.58
C PRO A 77 -3.65 6.88 15.38
N SER A 78 -3.54 7.04 16.71
CA SER A 78 -2.78 6.13 17.57
C SER A 78 -3.27 4.67 17.52
N ILE A 79 -4.38 4.39 16.81
CA ILE A 79 -4.87 3.03 16.61
C ILE A 79 -3.89 2.23 15.76
N ARG A 80 -3.22 2.89 14.81
CA ARG A 80 -2.30 2.23 13.90
C ARG A 80 -1.15 1.58 14.66
N PRO A 81 -0.34 2.30 15.46
CA PRO A 81 0.70 1.68 16.28
C PRO A 81 0.14 0.70 17.32
N HIS A 82 -1.07 0.94 17.84
CA HIS A 82 -1.74 0.04 18.78
C HIS A 82 -2.08 -1.34 18.21
N LEU A 83 -2.48 -1.42 16.94
CA LEU A 83 -2.72 -2.70 16.26
C LEU A 83 -1.40 -3.32 15.80
N LEU A 84 -0.47 -2.50 15.29
CA LEU A 84 0.83 -2.98 14.82
C LEU A 84 1.67 -3.60 15.95
N LYS A 85 1.64 -3.06 17.17
CA LYS A 85 2.34 -3.69 18.31
C LYS A 85 1.81 -5.09 18.62
N GLN A 86 0.49 -5.31 18.49
CA GLN A 86 -0.13 -6.62 18.72
C GLN A 86 0.25 -7.59 17.60
N PHE A 87 0.15 -7.13 16.35
CA PHE A 87 0.52 -7.90 15.17
C PHE A 87 1.98 -8.35 15.19
N PHE A 88 2.94 -7.45 15.44
CA PHE A 88 4.36 -7.84 15.50
C PHE A 88 4.75 -8.58 16.78
N ALA A 89 3.90 -8.59 17.81
CA ALA A 89 4.09 -9.48 18.96
C ALA A 89 3.68 -10.92 18.62
N GLU A 90 2.62 -11.08 17.81
CA GLU A 90 2.13 -12.39 17.34
C GLU A 90 2.99 -12.93 16.18
N TYR A 91 3.44 -12.06 15.28
CA TYR A 91 4.21 -12.38 14.07
C TYR A 91 5.55 -11.63 14.01
N PRO A 92 6.50 -11.89 14.93
CA PRO A 92 7.75 -11.13 15.03
C PRO A 92 8.62 -11.22 13.76
N ASP A 93 8.61 -12.37 13.07
CA ASP A 93 9.39 -12.57 11.84
C ASP A 93 8.97 -11.67 10.67
N LEU A 94 7.74 -11.17 10.70
CA LEU A 94 7.18 -10.31 9.65
C LEU A 94 7.72 -8.88 9.70
N GLY A 95 8.43 -8.50 10.77
CA GLY A 95 9.01 -7.16 10.96
C GLY A 95 10.26 -6.86 10.10
N LYS A 96 10.77 -7.84 9.36
CA LYS A 96 12.02 -7.71 8.58
C LYS A 96 11.94 -6.69 7.44
N CYS A 97 10.85 -6.72 6.67
CA CYS A 97 10.63 -5.83 5.53
C CYS A 97 9.13 -5.63 5.29
N VAL A 98 8.64 -4.44 5.62
CA VAL A 98 7.21 -4.12 5.73
C VAL A 98 6.90 -2.89 4.89
N PHE A 99 6.11 -3.06 3.85
CA PHE A 99 5.42 -1.95 3.20
C PHE A 99 4.20 -1.54 4.05
N TYR A 100 4.39 -0.57 4.93
CA TYR A 100 3.34 -0.01 5.77
C TYR A 100 2.64 1.14 5.03
N HIS A 101 1.32 1.03 4.90
CA HIS A 101 0.52 1.93 4.06
C HIS A 101 -0.83 2.31 4.70
N ASP A 102 -1.44 3.37 4.16
CA ASP A 102 -2.79 3.79 4.52
C ASP A 102 -3.86 2.83 3.94
N ALA A 103 -5.07 2.84 4.51
CA ALA A 103 -6.17 1.98 4.06
C ALA A 103 -6.81 2.45 2.74
N ASP A 104 -6.39 3.58 2.19
CA ASP A 104 -7.00 4.24 1.05
C ASP A 104 -6.00 4.51 -0.08
N ILE A 105 -5.05 3.59 -0.23
CA ILE A 105 -4.11 3.57 -1.34
C ILE A 105 -4.40 2.46 -2.33
N PHE A 106 -4.02 2.71 -3.59
CA PHE A 106 -3.99 1.76 -4.70
C PHE A 106 -2.58 1.67 -5.27
N LEU A 107 -2.16 0.48 -5.70
CA LEU A 107 -0.98 0.31 -6.54
C LEU A 107 -1.37 0.47 -8.01
N VAL A 108 -1.14 1.62 -8.62
CA VAL A 108 -1.37 1.78 -10.08
C VAL A 108 -0.48 0.81 -10.85
N GLN A 109 0.75 0.63 -10.37
CA GLN A 109 1.69 -0.40 -10.77
C GLN A 109 2.51 -0.80 -9.54
N MET A 110 3.09 -2.00 -9.56
CA MET A 110 3.95 -2.44 -8.47
C MET A 110 5.14 -1.49 -8.28
N PRO A 111 5.37 -0.95 -7.07
CA PRO A 111 6.61 -0.27 -6.74
C PRO A 111 7.82 -1.18 -7.02
N LYS A 112 8.91 -0.59 -7.49
CA LYS A 112 10.17 -1.29 -7.79
C LYS A 112 10.93 -1.64 -6.50
N PHE A 113 10.35 -2.51 -5.68
CA PHE A 113 10.90 -2.91 -4.38
C PHE A 113 12.26 -3.59 -4.49
N GLU A 114 12.60 -4.19 -5.63
CA GLU A 114 13.92 -4.75 -5.91
C GLU A 114 15.04 -3.71 -5.76
N LEU A 115 14.74 -2.41 -5.97
CA LEU A 115 15.71 -1.32 -5.77
C LEU A 115 15.91 -0.96 -4.28
N LEU A 116 15.04 -1.46 -3.40
CA LEU A 116 14.88 -0.97 -2.04
C LEU A 116 15.11 -2.04 -0.98
N THR A 117 15.43 -3.29 -1.34
CA THR A 117 15.41 -4.42 -0.39
C THR A 117 16.77 -5.08 -0.12
N ASP A 118 17.86 -4.52 -0.67
CA ASP A 118 19.23 -5.06 -0.59
C ASP A 118 20.09 -4.39 0.50
N ASP A 119 19.51 -3.48 1.28
CA ASP A 119 20.14 -2.78 2.41
C ASP A 119 19.19 -2.74 3.62
N ASP A 120 19.63 -2.13 4.73
CA ASP A 120 18.82 -1.93 5.95
C ASP A 120 18.15 -0.54 6.01
N ILE A 121 18.14 0.23 4.91
CA ILE A 121 17.56 1.58 4.87
C ILE A 121 16.04 1.48 4.81
N CYS A 122 15.33 2.26 5.64
CA CYS A 122 13.89 2.43 5.52
C CYS A 122 13.58 3.45 4.41
N TYR A 123 12.76 3.06 3.43
CA TYR A 123 12.43 3.91 2.29
C TYR A 123 11.05 4.51 2.44
N LEU A 124 10.88 5.77 2.02
CA LEU A 124 9.71 6.56 2.31
C LEU A 124 9.22 7.29 1.05
N SER A 125 7.92 7.53 0.93
CA SER A 125 7.39 8.45 -0.07
C SER A 125 7.62 9.92 0.32
N ASP A 126 7.73 10.80 -0.68
CA ASP A 126 8.07 12.20 -0.46
C ASP A 126 6.93 12.98 0.21
N THR A 127 7.17 13.41 1.45
CA THR A 127 6.28 14.28 2.22
C THR A 127 7.06 15.39 2.95
N VAL A 128 8.30 15.62 2.52
CA VAL A 128 9.26 16.53 3.18
C VAL A 128 8.68 17.93 3.33
N SER A 129 7.87 18.36 2.37
CA SER A 129 7.22 19.68 2.34
C SER A 129 6.29 19.97 3.52
N TYR A 130 5.80 18.94 4.24
CA TYR A 130 4.88 19.12 5.36
C TYR A 130 5.22 18.30 6.62
N ILE A 131 6.29 17.48 6.60
CA ILE A 131 6.82 16.84 7.81
C ILE A 131 8.33 17.07 8.04
N GLY A 132 9.03 17.70 7.10
CA GLY A 132 10.46 17.98 7.23
C GLY A 132 10.79 18.99 8.33
N TYR A 133 12.07 19.01 8.74
CA TYR A 133 12.58 19.99 9.71
C TYR A 133 12.30 21.43 9.24
N LYS A 134 12.57 21.75 7.96
CA LYS A 134 12.35 23.10 7.43
C LYS A 134 10.89 23.53 7.53
N TYR A 135 9.95 22.61 7.35
CA TYR A 135 8.53 22.91 7.54
C TYR A 135 8.22 23.28 9.00
N ILE A 136 8.76 22.53 9.96
CA ILE A 136 8.61 22.83 11.40
C ILE A 136 9.26 24.18 11.73
N ASP A 137 10.46 24.44 11.21
CA ASP A 137 11.21 25.69 11.39
C ASP A 137 10.45 26.90 10.82
N ASP A 138 9.81 26.74 9.67
CA ASP A 138 8.95 27.77 9.09
C ASP A 138 7.67 28.00 9.91
N CYS A 139 7.09 26.96 10.51
CA CYS A 139 6.01 27.12 11.48
C CYS A 139 6.50 27.87 12.73
N GLN A 140 7.65 27.47 13.28
CA GLN A 140 8.29 28.09 14.44
C GLN A 140 8.49 29.60 14.24
N LYS A 141 9.03 30.02 13.09
CA LYS A 141 9.21 31.45 12.74
C LYS A 141 7.87 32.20 12.72
N ARG A 142 6.82 31.61 12.16
CA ARG A 142 5.47 32.22 12.10
C ARG A 142 4.86 32.36 13.49
N TYR A 143 5.00 31.34 14.34
CA TYR A 143 4.59 31.41 15.74
C TYR A 143 5.35 32.54 16.48
N LYS A 144 6.68 32.57 16.36
CA LYS A 144 7.53 33.59 17.00
C LYS A 144 7.21 35.03 16.54
N ALA A 145 6.92 35.22 15.25
CA ALA A 145 6.54 36.52 14.72
C ALA A 145 5.26 37.07 15.36
N LYS A 146 4.28 36.21 15.63
CA LYS A 146 3.04 36.61 16.32
C LYS A 146 3.19 36.65 17.85
N TYR A 147 4.06 35.80 18.40
CA TYR A 147 4.29 35.66 19.84
C TYR A 147 5.78 35.82 20.19
N PRO A 148 6.30 37.06 20.28
CA PRO A 148 7.74 37.30 20.52
C PRO A 148 8.28 36.74 21.84
N SER A 149 7.39 36.47 22.82
CA SER A 149 7.73 35.87 24.12
C SER A 149 7.99 34.36 24.06
N MET A 150 7.63 33.70 22.96
CA MET A 150 7.91 32.28 22.74
C MET A 150 9.41 32.04 22.57
N GLY A 151 9.93 30.91 23.05
CA GLY A 151 11.34 30.56 22.86
C GLY A 151 11.69 30.30 21.39
N ASP A 152 12.93 30.60 20.99
CA ASP A 152 13.38 30.56 19.59
C ASP A 152 13.35 29.15 18.96
N ASP A 153 13.44 28.09 19.77
CA ASP A 153 13.33 26.68 19.36
C ASP A 153 12.26 25.89 20.16
N GLU A 154 11.32 26.59 20.81
CA GLU A 154 10.35 25.97 21.76
C GLU A 154 9.53 24.84 21.12
N LEU A 155 9.05 24.99 19.88
CA LEU A 155 8.26 23.96 19.20
C LEU A 155 9.11 22.72 18.90
N LEU A 156 10.21 22.89 18.14
CA LEU A 156 11.04 21.76 17.70
C LEU A 156 11.65 21.02 18.89
N THR A 157 12.17 21.76 19.87
CA THR A 157 12.76 21.19 21.09
C THR A 157 11.71 20.41 21.87
N GLY A 158 10.50 20.97 22.03
CA GLY A 158 9.41 20.29 22.70
C GLY A 158 8.99 18.99 21.99
N MET A 159 8.82 19.03 20.67
CA MET A 159 8.50 17.84 19.87
C MET A 159 9.60 16.77 19.98
N CYS A 160 10.87 17.16 19.85
CA CYS A 160 12.02 16.26 19.94
C CYS A 160 12.13 15.62 21.33
N ASN A 161 11.92 16.40 22.41
CA ASN A 161 11.96 15.91 23.79
C ASN A 161 10.87 14.86 24.07
N ILE A 162 9.67 15.04 23.50
CA ILE A 162 8.57 14.07 23.65
C ILE A 162 8.93 12.70 23.05
N VAL A 163 9.53 12.68 21.86
CA VAL A 163 9.92 11.43 21.20
C VAL A 163 11.25 10.89 21.75
N GLY A 164 12.09 11.76 22.31
CA GLY A 164 13.43 11.43 22.78
C GLY A 164 14.44 11.31 21.64
N VAL A 165 14.29 12.11 20.59
CA VAL A 165 15.23 12.21 19.46
C VAL A 165 16.05 13.50 19.57
N PRO A 166 17.37 13.51 19.34
CA PRO A 166 18.15 14.74 19.35
C PRO A 166 17.73 15.69 18.21
N VAL A 167 17.67 17.00 18.49
CA VAL A 167 17.31 18.03 17.50
C VAL A 167 18.22 17.99 16.27
N ASP A 168 19.53 17.80 16.47
CA ASP A 168 20.50 17.77 15.37
C ASP A 168 20.30 16.57 14.44
N VAL A 169 19.80 15.44 14.97
CA VAL A 169 19.44 14.27 14.17
C VAL A 169 18.25 14.58 13.26
N VAL A 170 17.25 15.29 13.78
CA VAL A 170 16.09 15.73 12.98
C VAL A 170 16.52 16.72 11.89
N LYS A 171 17.35 17.71 12.23
CA LYS A 171 17.90 18.68 11.27
C LYS A 171 18.71 18.01 10.16
N ALA A 172 19.59 17.07 10.52
CA ALA A 172 20.44 16.35 9.57
C ALA A 172 19.65 15.46 8.60
N ASN A 173 18.43 15.06 8.96
CA ASN A 173 17.58 14.18 8.15
C ASN A 173 16.41 14.91 7.46
N ASP A 174 16.44 16.25 7.37
CA ASP A 174 15.39 17.05 6.70
C ASP A 174 14.97 16.48 5.34
N ALA A 175 15.94 16.25 4.43
CA ALA A 175 15.69 15.70 3.09
C ALA A 175 15.23 14.23 3.08
N ASN A 176 15.36 13.53 4.22
CA ASN A 176 14.94 12.14 4.41
C ASN A 176 13.64 12.04 5.25
N SER A 177 12.91 13.15 5.40
CA SER A 177 11.65 13.21 6.14
C SER A 177 10.47 12.83 5.23
N GLY A 178 10.40 11.56 4.87
CA GLY A 178 9.28 11.01 4.09
C GLY A 178 8.22 10.33 4.96
N GLY A 179 7.13 9.90 4.33
CA GLY A 179 6.00 9.32 5.05
C GLY A 179 4.77 9.19 4.18
N ALA A 180 3.62 8.93 4.80
CA ALA A 180 2.40 8.38 4.20
C ALA A 180 2.60 6.91 3.79
N GLN A 181 3.56 6.61 2.91
CA GLN A 181 3.90 5.25 2.51
C GLN A 181 5.33 4.92 2.92
N TYR A 182 5.52 3.74 3.51
CA TYR A 182 6.78 3.36 4.15
C TYR A 182 7.18 1.95 3.73
N LEU A 183 8.44 1.75 3.36
CA LEU A 183 9.11 0.46 3.39
C LEU A 183 10.02 0.43 4.62
N LEU A 184 9.48 -0.08 5.71
CA LEU A 184 10.14 -0.20 7.00
C LEU A 184 10.91 -1.52 7.09
N LYS A 185 12.07 -1.48 7.74
CA LYS A 185 12.92 -2.66 7.94
C LYS A 185 13.30 -2.82 9.39
N ASN A 186 13.41 -4.07 9.82
CA ASN A 186 13.84 -4.43 11.17
C ASN A 186 13.01 -3.74 12.27
N ILE A 187 11.68 -3.72 12.08
CA ILE A 187 10.73 -3.18 13.06
C ILE A 187 10.14 -4.30 13.91
N ASP A 188 9.73 -3.99 15.13
CA ASP A 188 9.23 -4.98 16.09
C ASP A 188 8.06 -4.45 16.94
N ALA A 189 7.50 -5.30 17.78
CA ALA A 189 6.42 -4.90 18.70
C ALA A 189 6.84 -3.75 19.63
N ALA A 190 8.11 -3.71 20.06
CA ALA A 190 8.64 -2.67 20.92
C ALA A 190 8.68 -1.30 20.21
N PHE A 191 8.99 -1.26 18.92
CA PHE A 191 8.89 -0.07 18.07
C PHE A 191 7.49 0.52 18.11
N TRP A 192 6.48 -0.32 17.87
CA TRP A 192 5.11 0.15 17.79
C TRP A 192 4.49 0.48 19.15
N ALA A 193 4.90 -0.19 20.23
CA ALA A 193 4.50 0.18 21.59
C ALA A 193 5.04 1.57 21.99
N GLU A 194 6.29 1.87 21.62
CA GLU A 194 6.87 3.20 21.81
C GLU A 194 6.16 4.24 20.92
N ALA A 195 5.89 3.89 19.66
CA ALA A 195 5.17 4.76 18.72
C ALA A 195 3.78 5.13 19.22
N GLU A 196 3.00 4.18 19.75
CA GLU A 196 1.66 4.45 20.29
C GLU A 196 1.69 5.53 21.38
N THR A 197 2.62 5.40 22.32
CA THR A 197 2.78 6.35 23.44
C THR A 197 3.26 7.71 22.92
N ALA A 198 4.26 7.71 22.04
CA ALA A 198 4.85 8.93 21.49
C ALA A 198 3.85 9.71 20.61
N CYS A 199 3.03 9.03 19.80
CA CYS A 199 1.96 9.64 19.01
C CYS A 199 0.98 10.43 19.88
N GLN A 200 0.46 9.81 20.93
CA GLN A 200 -0.49 10.45 21.83
C GLN A 200 0.14 11.64 22.56
N SER A 201 1.37 11.46 23.06
CA SER A 201 2.10 12.53 23.77
C SER A 201 2.44 13.72 22.86
N LEU A 202 2.89 13.46 21.63
CA LEU A 202 3.25 14.50 20.67
C LEU A 202 2.03 15.28 20.20
N TYR A 203 0.93 14.57 19.92
CA TYR A 203 -0.32 15.23 19.56
C TYR A 203 -0.89 16.08 20.70
N ASN A 204 -0.85 15.58 21.94
CA ASN A 204 -1.27 16.37 23.09
C ASN A 204 -0.38 17.62 23.29
N PHE A 205 0.95 17.47 23.19
CA PHE A 205 1.88 18.60 23.26
C PHE A 205 1.57 19.65 22.21
N THR A 206 1.43 19.25 20.94
CA THR A 206 1.15 20.19 19.84
C THR A 206 -0.22 20.84 19.95
N LYS A 207 -1.23 20.15 20.48
CA LYS A 207 -2.55 20.74 20.80
C LYS A 207 -2.49 21.79 21.91
N VAL A 208 -1.77 21.50 22.99
CA VAL A 208 -1.54 22.46 24.08
C VAL A 208 -0.74 23.66 23.57
N PHE A 209 0.28 23.40 22.75
CA PHE A 209 1.08 24.44 22.11
C PHE A 209 0.22 25.34 21.21
N ASP A 210 -0.61 24.77 20.34
CA ASP A 210 -1.50 25.55 19.46
C ASP A 210 -2.56 26.33 20.27
N THR A 211 -3.04 25.78 21.40
CA THR A 211 -3.94 26.51 22.30
C THR A 211 -3.26 27.75 22.91
N LYS A 212 -1.97 27.62 23.27
CA LYS A 212 -1.17 28.71 23.86
C LYS A 212 -0.75 29.74 22.81
N TYR A 213 -0.41 29.30 21.60
CA TYR A 213 0.20 30.11 20.55
C TYR A 213 -0.57 30.08 19.23
N HIS A 214 -1.89 30.16 19.26
CA HIS A 214 -2.71 29.90 18.07
C HIS A 214 -2.39 30.81 16.86
N ILE A 215 -2.19 30.20 15.69
CA ILE A 215 -2.07 30.91 14.40
C ILE A 215 -2.91 30.25 13.32
N ASP A 216 -3.33 31.05 12.34
CA ASP A 216 -3.88 30.52 11.10
C ASP A 216 -2.80 29.75 10.33
N HIS A 217 -3.17 28.60 9.76
CA HIS A 217 -2.26 27.71 9.04
C HIS A 217 -1.06 27.24 9.87
N GLY A 218 -1.26 26.94 11.15
CA GLY A 218 -0.22 26.41 12.05
C GLY A 218 0.32 25.03 11.65
N LEU A 219 0.94 24.35 12.62
CA LEU A 219 1.47 23.01 12.40
C LEU A 219 0.34 22.05 11.98
N GLN A 220 0.60 21.17 11.02
CA GLN A 220 -0.33 20.10 10.63
C GLN A 220 -0.34 18.98 11.69
N ILE A 221 -0.82 19.29 12.89
CA ILE A 221 -0.77 18.41 14.07
C ILE A 221 -1.36 17.01 13.87
N TRP A 222 -2.21 16.82 12.86
CA TRP A 222 -2.78 15.51 12.53
C TRP A 222 -1.72 14.51 12.01
N THR A 223 -0.54 14.97 11.55
CA THR A 223 0.59 14.14 11.11
C THR A 223 1.51 13.66 12.24
N ALA A 224 1.07 13.75 13.51
CA ALA A 224 1.86 13.35 14.66
C ALA A 224 2.42 11.91 14.55
N ASP A 225 1.65 10.97 13.99
CA ASP A 225 2.13 9.61 13.72
C ASP A 225 3.27 9.56 12.70
N MET A 226 3.21 10.38 11.64
CA MET A 226 4.24 10.45 10.62
C MET A 226 5.59 10.88 11.21
N TRP A 227 5.60 11.95 12.02
CA TRP A 227 6.83 12.37 12.73
C TRP A 227 7.35 11.30 13.67
N VAL A 228 6.46 10.70 14.48
CA VAL A 228 6.85 9.69 15.47
C VAL A 228 7.50 8.48 14.81
N VAL A 229 6.92 7.96 13.72
CA VAL A 229 7.48 6.80 13.01
C VAL A 229 8.92 7.08 12.56
N ILE A 230 9.16 8.18 11.84
CA ILE A 230 10.51 8.47 11.32
C ILE A 230 11.50 8.87 12.42
N TRP A 231 11.06 9.57 13.46
CA TRP A 231 11.94 9.99 14.55
C TRP A 231 12.31 8.84 15.47
N LEU A 232 11.43 7.85 15.67
CA LEU A 232 11.78 6.62 16.38
C LEU A 232 12.76 5.75 15.59
N LEU A 233 12.67 5.73 14.25
CA LEU A 233 13.70 5.08 13.42
C LEU A 233 15.06 5.74 13.65
N TRP A 234 15.14 7.07 13.57
CA TRP A 234 16.39 7.80 13.78
C TRP A 234 16.93 7.67 15.21
N LYS A 235 16.04 7.69 16.21
CA LYS A 235 16.39 7.45 17.61
C LYS A 235 17.03 6.07 17.82
N ARG A 236 16.62 5.06 17.05
CA ARG A 236 17.18 3.70 17.07
C ARG A 236 18.42 3.54 16.17
N GLY A 237 18.86 4.59 15.49
CA GLY A 237 19.99 4.57 14.58
C GLY A 237 19.68 4.05 13.17
N SER A 238 18.41 3.80 12.84
CA SER A 238 18.00 3.41 11.49
C SER A 238 18.11 4.57 10.52
N GLN A 239 18.54 4.28 9.29
CA GLN A 239 18.58 5.26 8.21
C GLN A 239 17.25 5.32 7.48
N THR A 240 16.86 6.53 7.04
CA THR A 240 15.71 6.71 6.14
C THR A 240 16.14 7.39 4.84
N ARG A 241 15.41 7.11 3.76
CA ARG A 241 15.56 7.82 2.48
C ARG A 241 14.21 7.98 1.77
N VAL A 242 13.98 9.16 1.23
CA VAL A 242 12.88 9.39 0.28
C VAL A 242 13.26 8.77 -1.07
N HIS A 243 12.35 8.02 -1.69
CA HIS A 243 12.63 7.36 -2.96
C HIS A 243 11.46 7.33 -3.93
N LYS A 244 11.74 7.64 -5.21
CA LYS A 244 10.74 7.78 -6.29
C LYS A 244 9.91 6.54 -6.58
N ALA A 245 10.43 5.37 -6.23
CA ALA A 245 9.68 4.11 -6.33
C ALA A 245 8.44 4.08 -5.43
N LEU A 246 8.36 4.95 -4.43
CA LEU A 246 7.21 5.12 -3.55
C LEU A 246 6.44 6.42 -3.84
N ASP A 247 6.76 7.15 -4.91
CA ASP A 247 6.00 8.35 -5.28
C ASP A 247 4.53 8.01 -5.52
N PHE A 248 3.66 8.96 -5.23
CA PHE A 248 2.23 8.76 -5.33
C PHE A 248 1.49 9.97 -5.86
N SER A 249 0.33 9.70 -6.47
CA SER A 249 -0.63 10.71 -6.89
C SER A 249 -1.73 10.87 -5.84
N TRP A 250 -2.37 12.05 -5.82
CA TRP A 250 -3.46 12.37 -4.90
C TRP A 250 -4.82 12.24 -5.59
N ALA A 251 -5.91 12.18 -4.82
CA ALA A 251 -7.27 12.24 -5.37
C ALA A 251 -7.53 13.51 -6.20
N THR A 252 -6.85 14.61 -5.87
CA THR A 252 -6.93 15.89 -6.60
C THR A 252 -6.07 15.93 -7.86
N SER A 253 -5.30 14.88 -8.14
CA SER A 253 -4.42 14.80 -9.31
C SER A 253 -5.20 14.54 -10.61
N SER A 254 -4.58 14.88 -11.74
CA SER A 254 -5.09 14.49 -13.06
C SER A 254 -4.92 12.99 -13.28
N ILE A 255 -5.67 12.45 -14.24
CA ILE A 255 -5.51 11.06 -14.68
C ILE A 255 -4.11 10.77 -15.24
N ALA A 256 -3.44 11.77 -15.84
CA ALA A 256 -2.08 11.61 -16.32
C ALA A 256 -1.08 11.40 -15.18
N GLU A 257 -1.23 12.14 -14.07
CA GLU A 257 -0.39 11.96 -12.88
C GLU A 257 -0.71 10.66 -12.13
N TYR A 258 -1.96 10.17 -12.21
CA TYR A 258 -2.33 8.83 -11.73
C TYR A 258 -1.48 7.75 -12.41
N TYR A 259 -1.42 7.73 -13.74
CA TYR A 259 -0.67 6.72 -14.50
C TYR A 259 0.86 6.86 -14.42
N LYS A 260 1.35 8.02 -13.99
CA LYS A 260 2.79 8.29 -13.86
C LYS A 260 3.40 7.73 -12.58
N HIS A 261 2.61 7.63 -11.51
CA HIS A 261 3.10 7.21 -10.20
C HIS A 261 2.71 5.76 -9.89
N PRO A 262 3.55 5.02 -9.13
CA PRO A 262 3.23 3.65 -8.73
C PRO A 262 2.04 3.57 -7.77
N ILE A 263 1.82 4.58 -6.94
CA ILE A 263 0.80 4.58 -5.91
C ILE A 263 -0.20 5.71 -6.15
N PHE A 264 -1.47 5.46 -5.86
CA PHE A 264 -2.53 6.46 -5.79
C PHE A 264 -3.04 6.51 -4.35
N HIS A 265 -3.15 7.71 -3.77
CA HIS A 265 -3.65 7.94 -2.42
C HIS A 265 -4.96 8.74 -2.50
N LEU A 266 -6.05 8.16 -1.99
CA LEU A 266 -7.39 8.76 -2.01
C LEU A 266 -7.56 9.84 -0.92
N ALA A 267 -6.68 10.84 -0.92
CA ALA A 267 -6.69 11.96 0.00
C ALA A 267 -6.64 13.31 -0.74
N GLY A 268 -7.11 14.37 -0.08
CA GLY A 268 -7.05 15.75 -0.57
C GLY A 268 -8.36 16.33 -1.10
N VAL A 269 -9.35 15.50 -1.44
CA VAL A 269 -10.70 15.99 -1.81
C VAL A 269 -11.51 16.29 -0.56
N THR A 270 -12.02 17.51 -0.44
CA THR A 270 -12.74 18.01 0.75
C THR A 270 -14.24 18.23 0.52
N ASN A 271 -14.70 18.19 -0.73
CA ASN A 271 -16.11 18.30 -1.10
C ASN A 271 -16.36 17.58 -2.45
N ALA A 272 -17.63 17.28 -2.77
CA ALA A 272 -18.02 16.51 -3.96
C ALA A 272 -18.28 17.37 -5.22
N ASN A 273 -18.15 18.70 -5.15
CA ASN A 273 -18.65 19.60 -6.19
C ASN A 273 -17.71 19.78 -7.39
N ASP A 274 -16.48 19.25 -7.31
CA ASP A 274 -15.44 19.50 -8.31
C ASP A 274 -15.31 18.37 -9.36
N GLY A 275 -16.32 17.51 -9.49
CA GLY A 275 -16.28 16.35 -10.39
C GLY A 275 -15.27 15.28 -9.95
N MET A 276 -14.90 15.27 -8.67
CA MET A 276 -14.01 14.28 -8.06
C MET A 276 -14.81 13.42 -7.08
N PHE A 277 -14.42 12.17 -6.88
CA PHE A 277 -15.00 11.34 -5.83
C PHE A 277 -14.56 11.85 -4.44
N TYR A 278 -15.53 12.16 -3.58
CA TYR A 278 -15.29 12.56 -2.19
C TYR A 278 -15.64 11.43 -1.21
N LYS A 279 -14.62 10.76 -0.68
CA LYS A 279 -14.79 9.65 0.27
C LYS A 279 -15.51 10.03 1.58
N GLY A 280 -15.49 11.31 1.97
CA GLY A 280 -16.11 11.77 3.20
C GLY A 280 -17.63 11.56 3.25
N GLU A 281 -18.30 11.45 2.10
CA GLU A 281 -19.73 11.13 2.01
C GLU A 281 -20.07 9.67 2.38
N TYR A 282 -19.05 8.82 2.49
CA TYR A 282 -19.18 7.37 2.69
C TYR A 282 -18.58 6.91 4.03
N THR A 283 -18.48 7.80 5.01
CA THR A 283 -17.99 7.46 6.37
C THR A 283 -18.90 6.48 7.10
N ASN A 284 -20.21 6.57 6.90
CA ASN A 284 -21.21 5.70 7.53
C ASN A 284 -21.97 4.82 6.53
N LYS A 285 -21.53 4.77 5.27
CA LYS A 285 -22.18 4.03 4.19
C LYS A 285 -21.16 3.16 3.47
N HIS A 286 -21.55 1.93 3.14
CA HIS A 286 -20.66 1.02 2.44
C HIS A 286 -20.63 1.33 0.95
N LEU A 287 -19.55 1.92 0.46
CA LEU A 287 -19.42 2.47 -0.90
C LEU A 287 -19.92 1.52 -2.01
N ILE A 288 -19.44 0.27 -2.00
CA ILE A 288 -19.83 -0.75 -3.00
C ILE A 288 -21.34 -1.03 -2.97
N LYS A 289 -21.95 -1.06 -1.77
CA LYS A 289 -23.39 -1.32 -1.62
C LYS A 289 -24.23 -0.12 -2.08
N GLU A 290 -23.74 1.10 -1.85
CA GLU A 290 -24.40 2.31 -2.37
C GLU A 290 -24.39 2.32 -3.91
N TYR A 291 -23.27 1.94 -4.53
CA TYR A 291 -23.20 1.81 -5.99
C TYR A 291 -24.16 0.75 -6.54
N ILE A 292 -24.25 -0.42 -5.90
CA ILE A 292 -25.19 -1.48 -6.31
C ILE A 292 -26.65 -0.97 -6.25
N ARG A 293 -26.99 -0.16 -5.24
CA ARG A 293 -28.34 0.42 -5.09
C ARG A 293 -28.64 1.49 -6.13
N ASN A 294 -27.63 2.28 -6.50
CA ASN A 294 -27.77 3.33 -7.49
C ASN A 294 -26.51 3.41 -8.38
N PRO A 295 -26.47 2.70 -9.52
CA PRO A 295 -25.29 2.65 -10.39
C PRO A 295 -24.88 4.00 -11.01
N SER A 296 -25.74 5.02 -11.00
CA SER A 296 -25.43 6.34 -11.56
C SER A 296 -24.79 7.32 -10.55
N ILE A 297 -24.57 6.93 -9.28
CA ILE A 297 -24.03 7.83 -8.24
C ILE A 297 -22.65 8.42 -8.57
N PHE A 298 -21.92 7.84 -9.52
CA PHE A 298 -20.59 8.30 -9.92
C PHE A 298 -20.51 8.79 -11.37
N ASP A 299 -21.65 9.04 -12.03
CA ASP A 299 -21.66 9.49 -13.43
C ASP A 299 -21.11 10.91 -13.59
N SER A 300 -21.12 11.71 -12.52
CA SER A 300 -20.54 13.05 -12.46
C SER A 300 -19.02 13.06 -12.24
N VAL A 301 -18.40 11.92 -11.93
CA VAL A 301 -16.94 11.85 -11.71
C VAL A 301 -16.23 12.04 -13.05
N ASN A 302 -15.40 13.07 -13.12
CA ASN A 302 -14.72 13.50 -14.33
C ASN A 302 -13.65 12.48 -14.75
N LYS A 303 -13.73 12.00 -15.99
CA LYS A 303 -12.81 11.02 -16.58
C LYS A 303 -11.35 11.48 -16.63
N ASN A 304 -11.10 12.78 -16.53
CA ASN A 304 -9.75 13.35 -16.55
C ASN A 304 -9.12 13.48 -15.14
N ASN A 305 -9.84 13.08 -14.08
CA ASN A 305 -9.35 13.11 -12.70
C ASN A 305 -8.94 11.70 -12.22
N ALA A 306 -7.94 11.64 -11.35
CA ALA A 306 -7.40 10.38 -10.81
C ALA A 306 -8.46 9.52 -10.09
N THR A 307 -9.45 10.13 -9.43
CA THR A 307 -10.53 9.39 -8.77
C THR A 307 -11.44 8.61 -9.73
N TYR A 308 -11.43 8.91 -11.02
CA TYR A 308 -12.19 8.15 -12.01
C TYR A 308 -11.77 6.68 -12.06
N GLU A 309 -10.45 6.41 -11.96
CA GLU A 309 -9.89 5.06 -11.93
C GLU A 309 -10.26 4.34 -10.63
N TYR A 310 -10.28 5.08 -9.51
CA TYR A 310 -10.76 4.55 -8.23
C TYR A 310 -12.20 4.03 -8.35
N ILE A 311 -13.07 4.82 -8.99
CA ILE A 311 -14.45 4.43 -9.25
C ILE A 311 -14.54 3.22 -10.19
N GLN A 312 -13.65 3.08 -11.19
CA GLN A 312 -13.69 1.88 -12.04
C GLN A 312 -13.49 0.60 -11.22
N ILE A 313 -12.57 0.60 -10.25
CA ILE A 313 -12.37 -0.56 -9.36
C ILE A 313 -13.62 -0.81 -8.49
N VAL A 314 -14.27 0.23 -7.96
CA VAL A 314 -15.55 0.08 -7.24
C VAL A 314 -16.59 -0.61 -8.12
N LYS A 315 -16.71 -0.19 -9.38
CA LYS A 315 -17.63 -0.77 -10.36
C LYS A 315 -17.29 -2.23 -10.67
N GLU A 316 -16.01 -2.56 -10.80
CA GLU A 316 -15.56 -3.94 -11.04
C GLU A 316 -15.96 -4.88 -9.90
N ILE A 317 -15.70 -4.48 -8.65
CA ILE A 317 -16.06 -5.26 -7.46
C ILE A 317 -17.57 -5.46 -7.38
N ALA A 318 -18.34 -4.37 -7.57
CA ALA A 318 -19.80 -4.40 -7.49
C ALA A 318 -20.45 -5.33 -8.53
N ASN A 319 -19.86 -5.42 -9.73
CA ASN A 319 -20.36 -6.26 -10.81
C ASN A 319 -19.95 -7.73 -10.69
N GLY A 320 -19.26 -8.11 -9.60
CA GLY A 320 -18.87 -9.50 -9.36
C GLY A 320 -17.89 -10.05 -10.40
N LYS A 321 -17.09 -9.19 -11.06
CA LYS A 321 -16.01 -9.66 -11.92
C LYS A 321 -15.06 -10.51 -11.06
N ALA A 322 -14.90 -11.77 -11.44
CA ALA A 322 -14.00 -12.69 -10.76
C ALA A 322 -12.61 -12.06 -10.62
N LEU A 323 -12.00 -12.24 -9.45
CA LEU A 323 -10.58 -11.99 -9.24
C LEU A 323 -9.82 -13.00 -10.10
N GLU A 324 -9.61 -12.68 -11.37
CA GLU A 324 -8.61 -13.35 -12.17
C GLU A 324 -7.28 -12.69 -11.81
N PRO A 325 -6.43 -13.29 -10.95
CA PRO A 325 -5.06 -12.85 -10.85
C PRO A 325 -4.51 -12.89 -12.26
N THR A 326 -3.95 -11.78 -12.75
CA THR A 326 -3.21 -11.80 -14.00
C THR A 326 -2.00 -12.70 -13.78
N LYS A 327 -2.15 -14.00 -14.11
CA LYS A 327 -1.08 -15.01 -14.03
C LYS A 327 -0.08 -14.71 -15.13
N THR A 328 0.79 -13.74 -14.84
CA THR A 328 1.78 -13.28 -15.79
C THR A 328 3.02 -14.15 -15.80
N ARG A 329 3.30 -14.97 -14.77
CA ARG A 329 4.56 -15.74 -14.67
C ARG A 329 4.41 -17.11 -14.00
N PHE A 330 5.20 -18.09 -14.44
CA PHE A 330 5.34 -19.39 -13.78
C PHE A 330 6.69 -20.04 -14.09
N LEU A 331 7.24 -20.84 -13.17
CA LEU A 331 8.36 -21.74 -13.39
C LEU A 331 7.83 -23.06 -13.95
N LEU A 332 8.38 -23.49 -15.07
CA LEU A 332 8.27 -24.86 -15.57
C LEU A 332 9.63 -25.52 -15.48
N ASP A 333 9.75 -26.53 -14.62
CA ASP A 333 10.94 -27.34 -14.44
C ASP A 333 10.68 -28.75 -14.99
N ALA A 334 11.26 -29.03 -16.15
CA ALA A 334 11.20 -30.31 -16.83
C ALA A 334 12.58 -30.97 -16.84
N SER A 335 13.17 -31.18 -15.66
CA SER A 335 14.29 -32.09 -15.39
C SER A 335 15.50 -31.92 -16.33
N GLY A 336 16.06 -30.70 -16.39
CA GLY A 336 17.31 -30.43 -17.13
C GLY A 336 17.15 -30.23 -18.64
N THR A 337 15.91 -30.13 -19.14
CA THR A 337 15.66 -29.71 -20.52
C THR A 337 16.01 -28.23 -20.72
N ALA A 338 16.49 -27.88 -21.92
CA ALA A 338 16.90 -26.51 -22.24
C ALA A 338 15.74 -25.48 -22.18
N TRP A 339 14.49 -25.95 -22.22
CA TRP A 339 13.28 -25.12 -22.09
C TRP A 339 12.68 -25.09 -20.67
N SER A 340 13.39 -25.65 -19.67
CA SER A 340 13.05 -25.45 -18.26
C SER A 340 13.40 -24.01 -17.86
N SER A 341 12.39 -23.19 -17.60
CA SER A 341 12.56 -21.75 -17.38
C SER A 341 11.39 -21.17 -16.61
N VAL A 342 11.58 -19.95 -16.12
CA VAL A 342 10.48 -19.04 -15.84
C VAL A 342 9.88 -18.57 -17.17
N TYR A 343 8.57 -18.72 -17.32
CA TYR A 343 7.78 -18.24 -18.44
C TYR A 343 6.96 -17.04 -18.00
N GLN A 344 6.98 -15.98 -18.81
CA GLN A 344 6.21 -14.76 -18.61
C GLN A 344 5.24 -14.56 -19.77
N LYS A 345 3.98 -14.21 -19.47
CA LYS A 345 2.95 -13.85 -20.42
C LYS A 345 3.40 -12.62 -21.22
N ASP A 346 3.39 -12.75 -22.53
CA ASP A 346 3.64 -11.68 -23.48
C ASP A 346 2.32 -10.95 -23.75
N GLU A 347 2.18 -9.75 -23.20
CA GLU A 347 0.98 -8.92 -23.36
C GLU A 347 0.89 -8.25 -24.75
N THR A 348 1.93 -8.38 -25.57
CA THR A 348 2.03 -7.70 -26.88
C THR A 348 1.85 -8.64 -28.07
N SER A 349 2.10 -9.94 -27.89
CA SER A 349 2.06 -10.93 -28.97
C SER A 349 0.92 -11.93 -28.79
N LYS A 350 0.25 -12.25 -29.89
CA LYS A 350 -0.74 -13.34 -29.95
C LYS A 350 -0.38 -14.30 -31.08
N ILE A 351 -0.60 -15.59 -30.84
CA ILE A 351 -0.48 -16.64 -31.85
C ILE A 351 -1.82 -17.40 -31.84
N LEU A 352 -2.43 -17.53 -33.03
CA LEU A 352 -3.77 -18.12 -33.18
C LEU A 352 -4.79 -17.48 -32.22
N ASP A 353 -4.77 -16.15 -32.14
CA ASP A 353 -5.62 -15.31 -31.29
C ASP A 353 -5.55 -15.55 -29.78
N ARG A 354 -4.59 -16.37 -29.30
CA ARG A 354 -4.34 -16.62 -27.90
C ARG A 354 -3.02 -16.00 -27.42
N ASN A 355 -2.94 -15.79 -26.11
CA ASN A 355 -1.74 -15.25 -25.47
C ASN A 355 -0.54 -16.19 -25.68
N VAL A 356 0.66 -15.63 -25.58
CA VAL A 356 1.92 -16.37 -25.66
C VAL A 356 2.67 -16.19 -24.35
N TRP A 357 3.39 -17.20 -23.90
CA TRP A 357 4.30 -17.08 -22.76
C TRP A 357 5.72 -17.28 -23.27
N ARG A 358 6.66 -16.47 -22.81
CA ARG A 358 8.05 -16.52 -23.24
C ARG A 358 8.95 -16.87 -22.08
N SER A 359 9.95 -17.70 -22.33
CA SER A 359 11.00 -17.97 -21.37
C SER A 359 11.76 -16.68 -21.02
N ALA A 360 12.37 -16.64 -19.84
CA ALA A 360 13.12 -15.47 -19.35
C ALA A 360 14.28 -15.07 -20.29
N ASP A 361 14.92 -16.05 -20.92
CA ASP A 361 15.98 -15.86 -21.93
C ASP A 361 15.44 -15.57 -23.34
N LYS A 362 14.11 -15.64 -23.52
CA LYS A 362 13.36 -15.44 -24.77
C LYS A 362 13.72 -16.42 -25.88
N ASN A 363 14.34 -17.56 -25.58
CA ASN A 363 14.66 -18.60 -26.56
C ASN A 363 13.48 -19.54 -26.82
N TYR A 364 12.57 -19.66 -25.87
CA TYR A 364 11.41 -20.55 -25.93
C TYR A 364 10.11 -19.79 -25.72
N LEU A 365 9.04 -20.33 -26.29
CA LEU A 365 7.69 -19.82 -26.09
C LEU A 365 6.68 -20.95 -25.95
N ILE A 366 5.61 -20.66 -25.20
CA ILE A 366 4.43 -21.49 -25.05
C ILE A 366 3.26 -20.81 -25.75
N PHE A 367 2.59 -21.54 -26.64
CA PHE A 367 1.41 -21.09 -27.35
C PHE A 367 0.38 -22.22 -27.42
N HIS A 368 -0.87 -21.90 -27.73
CA HIS A 368 -1.93 -22.89 -27.89
C HIS A 368 -2.16 -23.20 -29.36
N ASN A 369 -2.05 -24.46 -29.78
CA ASN A 369 -2.11 -24.88 -31.19
C ASN A 369 -3.53 -25.28 -31.67
N SER A 370 -4.57 -24.75 -31.02
CA SER A 370 -6.00 -25.13 -31.10
C SER A 370 -6.40 -26.42 -30.37
N SER A 371 -5.46 -27.31 -30.05
CA SER A 371 -5.78 -28.56 -29.32
C SER A 371 -5.08 -28.67 -27.96
N SER A 372 -3.92 -28.04 -27.81
CA SER A 372 -3.07 -28.17 -26.62
C SER A 372 -2.13 -26.97 -26.48
N TRP A 373 -1.64 -26.75 -25.27
CA TRP A 373 -0.50 -25.87 -25.01
C TRP A 373 0.79 -26.55 -25.45
N VAL A 374 1.66 -25.84 -26.17
CA VAL A 374 2.88 -26.38 -26.78
C VAL A 374 4.08 -25.50 -26.48
N ILE A 375 5.19 -26.09 -26.05
CA ILE A 375 6.50 -25.43 -25.92
C ILE A 375 7.28 -25.59 -27.23
N THR A 376 7.80 -24.49 -27.78
CA THR A 376 8.67 -24.52 -28.95
C THR A 376 9.78 -23.47 -28.87
N HIS A 377 10.77 -23.57 -29.77
CA HIS A 377 11.84 -22.60 -29.87
C HIS A 377 11.37 -21.37 -30.65
N LYS A 378 11.77 -20.18 -30.22
CA LYS A 378 11.37 -18.90 -30.81
C LYS A 378 11.67 -18.77 -32.30
N GLN A 379 12.70 -19.46 -32.80
CA GLN A 379 13.03 -19.44 -34.24
C GLN A 379 11.86 -19.87 -35.14
N TRP A 380 10.96 -20.70 -34.63
CA TRP A 380 9.81 -21.22 -35.38
C TRP A 380 8.58 -20.30 -35.30
N GLU A 381 8.64 -19.21 -34.55
CA GLU A 381 7.49 -18.38 -34.21
C GLU A 381 6.69 -17.91 -35.44
N LYS A 382 7.38 -17.59 -36.53
CA LYS A 382 6.74 -17.13 -37.79
C LYS A 382 6.03 -18.23 -38.57
N GLU A 383 6.26 -19.50 -38.22
CA GLU A 383 5.74 -20.67 -38.93
C GLU A 383 4.65 -21.40 -38.12
N LEU A 384 4.34 -20.93 -36.91
CA LEU A 384 3.36 -21.56 -36.03
C LEU A 384 1.94 -21.37 -36.56
N LYS A 385 1.22 -22.48 -36.62
CA LYS A 385 -0.16 -22.57 -37.11
C LYS A 385 -0.93 -23.63 -36.30
N GLU A 386 -2.22 -23.76 -36.59
CA GLU A 386 -3.04 -24.80 -36.00
C GLU A 386 -2.43 -26.19 -36.22
N GLY A 387 -2.41 -27.01 -35.16
CA GLY A 387 -1.77 -28.33 -35.17
C GLY A 387 -0.24 -28.33 -35.14
N SER A 388 0.42 -27.16 -35.09
CA SER A 388 1.88 -27.10 -34.90
C SER A 388 2.30 -27.80 -33.61
N GLY A 389 3.29 -28.69 -33.72
CA GLY A 389 3.88 -29.40 -32.59
C GLY A 389 5.04 -28.64 -31.94
N GLY A 390 5.64 -29.25 -30.93
CA GLY A 390 6.78 -28.69 -30.20
C GLY A 390 7.47 -29.74 -29.35
N PHE A 391 8.32 -29.28 -28.44
CA PHE A 391 9.14 -30.14 -27.58
C PHE A 391 8.32 -30.89 -26.52
N ALA A 392 7.24 -30.25 -26.05
CA ALA A 392 6.31 -30.81 -25.09
C ALA A 392 4.93 -30.16 -25.29
N PHE A 393 3.89 -30.85 -24.82
CA PHE A 393 2.53 -30.35 -24.87
C PHE A 393 1.78 -30.63 -23.56
N SER A 394 0.76 -29.82 -23.27
CA SER A 394 -0.19 -30.01 -22.17
C SER A 394 -1.61 -29.90 -22.71
N SER A 395 -2.45 -30.86 -22.33
CA SER A 395 -3.88 -30.84 -22.62
C SER A 395 -4.70 -30.12 -21.54
N ALA A 396 -4.05 -29.50 -20.56
CA ALA A 396 -4.73 -28.70 -19.55
C ALA A 396 -5.31 -27.41 -20.15
N ASP A 397 -6.24 -26.78 -19.44
CA ASP A 397 -6.90 -25.56 -19.90
C ASP A 397 -5.90 -24.40 -20.00
N GLU A 398 -4.90 -24.39 -19.11
CA GLU A 398 -3.83 -23.38 -19.05
C GLU A 398 -2.42 -24.00 -19.04
N PRO A 399 -1.39 -23.29 -19.54
CA PRO A 399 -0.06 -23.87 -19.71
C PRO A 399 0.66 -24.14 -18.38
N TYR A 400 0.19 -23.53 -17.30
CA TYR A 400 0.76 -23.67 -15.96
C TYR A 400 0.00 -24.66 -15.06
N GLU A 401 -0.93 -25.42 -15.63
CA GLU A 401 -1.60 -26.52 -14.95
C GLU A 401 -0.82 -27.81 -15.26
N GLY A 402 -0.53 -28.61 -14.23
CA GLY A 402 0.49 -29.68 -14.22
C GLY A 402 0.28 -30.91 -15.14
N GLY A 403 -0.41 -30.77 -16.27
CA GLY A 403 -0.77 -31.83 -17.23
C GLY A 403 0.16 -31.97 -18.44
N TRP A 404 1.44 -31.66 -18.31
CA TRP A 404 2.38 -31.80 -19.42
C TRP A 404 2.68 -33.28 -19.72
N ASN A 405 2.86 -33.60 -21.00
CA ASN A 405 3.18 -34.94 -21.49
C ASN A 405 4.58 -35.45 -21.07
N ILE A 406 5.36 -34.62 -20.38
CA ILE A 406 6.64 -34.95 -19.78
C ILE A 406 6.61 -34.64 -18.28
N PRO A 407 7.32 -35.42 -17.43
CA PRO A 407 7.44 -35.12 -16.00
C PRO A 407 7.94 -33.69 -15.79
N SER A 408 7.08 -32.84 -15.24
CA SER A 408 7.34 -31.42 -15.04
C SER A 408 6.85 -30.99 -13.68
N ARG A 409 7.63 -30.17 -12.98
CA ARG A 409 7.18 -29.42 -11.81
C ARG A 409 6.81 -28.02 -12.27
N ILE A 410 5.57 -27.62 -12.00
CA ILE A 410 5.12 -26.26 -12.23
C ILE A 410 4.96 -25.53 -10.90
N GLN A 411 5.46 -24.30 -10.85
CA GLN A 411 5.27 -23.39 -9.73
C GLN A 411 4.85 -22.03 -10.27
N ILE A 412 3.65 -21.57 -9.92
CA ILE A 412 3.21 -20.21 -10.23
C ILE A 412 4.12 -19.22 -9.49
N LEU A 413 4.62 -18.23 -10.21
CA LEU A 413 5.45 -17.17 -9.64
C LEU A 413 4.61 -15.89 -9.69
N SER A 414 4.30 -15.32 -8.52
CA SER A 414 3.51 -14.10 -8.40
C SER A 414 4.14 -12.89 -9.10
#